data_AF-A0A7C6GCR3-F1
#
_entry.id   AF-A0A7C6GCR3-F1
#
_cell.length_a   1.000
_cell.length_b   1.000
_cell.length_c   1.000
_cell.angle_alpha   90.00
_cell.angle_beta   90.00
_cell.angle_gamma   90.00
#
_symmetry.space_group_name_H-M   'P 1'
#
loop_
_entity.id
_entity.type
_entity.pdbx_description
1 polymer ?
#
loop_
_entity_poly.entity_id
_entity_poly.type
_entity_poly.pdbx_seq_one_letter_code
_entity_poly.pdbx_strand_id
1 'polypeptide(L)'
;MSKSLLEQLPGIVAAGKRQAAQILEQLEGRNRVSLQTRELVIPSKDRGGFNFWGNDGADAADTPNRLIYGDNLLAMAALLAGDEGTPSLRGKIDLIYIDPPFDSKADYRTKITLPGTTIDQKPTVLEQFAYSDTWADGTASYLAMLIPRLVLMRELLTDTGAIYVHIDW
;
A
#
# COMPACT_ATOMS: atom_id res chain seq x y z
N MET A 1 20.73 14.54 -23.99
CA MET A 1 19.53 15.10 -23.32
C MET A 1 18.92 14.00 -22.47
N SER A 2 18.53 14.29 -21.23
CA SER A 2 17.73 13.35 -20.43
C SER A 2 16.37 13.13 -21.11
N LYS A 3 15.89 11.89 -21.13
CA LYS A 3 14.55 11.58 -21.66
C LYS A 3 13.50 12.27 -20.79
N SER A 4 12.46 12.81 -21.40
CA SER A 4 11.31 13.35 -20.66
C SER A 4 10.57 12.24 -19.90
N LEU A 5 9.79 12.59 -18.88
CA LEU A 5 8.98 11.62 -18.13
C LEU A 5 7.98 10.87 -19.03
N LEU A 6 7.37 11.58 -19.99
CA LEU A 6 6.44 10.98 -20.96
C LEU A 6 7.12 9.91 -21.84
N GLU A 7 8.37 10.13 -22.23
CA GLU A 7 9.15 9.14 -22.99
C GLU A 7 9.59 7.96 -22.13
N GLN A 8 9.76 8.16 -20.82
CA GLN A 8 10.12 7.09 -19.87
C GLN A 8 8.91 6.27 -19.43
N LEU A 9 7.71 6.86 -19.40
CA LEU A 9 6.49 6.28 -18.85
C LEU A 9 6.18 4.86 -19.37
N PRO A 10 6.25 4.56 -20.69
CA PRO A 10 5.99 3.19 -21.17
C PRO A 10 6.96 2.16 -20.57
N GLY A 11 8.24 2.54 -20.39
CA GLY A 11 9.25 1.68 -19.80
C GLY A 11 9.00 1.43 -18.30
N ILE A 12 8.62 2.48 -17.56
CA ILE A 12 8.29 2.39 -16.13
C ILE A 12 7.06 1.49 -15.94
N VAL A 13 6.00 1.70 -16.73
CA VAL A 13 4.79 0.87 -16.70
C VAL A 13 5.10 -0.59 -17.05
N ALA A 14 5.89 -0.85 -18.09
CA ALA A 14 6.28 -2.19 -18.47
C ALA A 14 7.14 -2.88 -17.39
N ALA A 15 8.04 -2.14 -16.73
CA ALA A 15 8.84 -2.67 -15.62
C ALA A 15 7.97 -3.02 -14.41
N GLY A 16 7.08 -2.11 -13.98
CA GLY A 16 6.20 -2.35 -12.84
C GLY A 16 5.21 -3.50 -13.09
N LYS A 17 4.65 -3.61 -14.31
CA LYS A 17 3.81 -4.77 -14.69
C LYS A 17 4.59 -6.08 -14.68
N ARG A 18 5.84 -6.09 -15.16
CA ARG A 18 6.71 -7.28 -15.09
C ARG A 18 7.00 -7.69 -13.65
N GLN A 19 7.29 -6.74 -12.77
CA GLN A 19 7.50 -7.00 -11.35
C GLN A 19 6.25 -7.59 -10.70
N ALA A 20 5.06 -7.02 -10.96
CA ALA A 20 3.81 -7.56 -10.45
C ALA A 20 3.54 -8.98 -10.98
N ALA A 21 3.76 -9.23 -12.27
CA ALA A 21 3.62 -10.56 -12.86
C ALA A 21 4.57 -11.59 -12.22
N GLN A 22 5.83 -11.22 -11.98
CA GLN A 22 6.79 -12.08 -11.28
C GLN A 22 6.33 -12.41 -9.86
N ILE A 23 5.78 -11.44 -9.14
CA ILE A 23 5.22 -11.68 -7.80
C ILE A 23 4.05 -12.67 -7.90
N LEU A 24 3.11 -12.45 -8.83
CA LEU A 24 1.97 -13.36 -9.02
C LEU A 24 2.40 -14.78 -9.38
N GLU A 25 3.38 -14.93 -10.28
CA GLU A 25 3.92 -16.24 -10.66
C GLU A 25 4.59 -16.95 -9.47
N GLN A 26 5.29 -16.21 -8.61
CA GLN A 26 5.88 -16.75 -7.37
C GLN A 26 4.82 -17.26 -6.39
N LEU A 27 3.64 -16.64 -6.33
CA LEU A 27 2.53 -17.07 -5.48
C LEU A 27 1.87 -18.37 -5.97
N GLU A 28 1.87 -18.60 -7.28
CA GLU A 28 1.33 -19.80 -7.92
C GLU A 28 2.33 -20.97 -7.93
N GLY A 29 3.62 -20.68 -7.73
CA GLY A 29 4.69 -21.66 -7.67
C GLY A 29 4.68 -22.56 -6.43
N ARG A 30 5.45 -23.66 -6.49
CA ARG A 30 5.61 -24.65 -5.40
C ARG A 30 6.27 -24.09 -4.13
N ASN A 31 6.99 -22.98 -4.22
CA ASN A 31 7.63 -22.31 -3.09
C ASN A 31 6.77 -21.12 -2.63
N ARG A 32 5.56 -21.40 -2.14
CA ARG A 32 4.66 -20.37 -1.61
C ARG A 32 5.34 -19.61 -0.48
N VAL A 33 5.55 -18.31 -0.68
CA VAL A 33 5.94 -17.40 0.40
C VAL A 33 4.72 -17.24 1.31
N SER A 34 4.72 -17.89 2.46
CA SER A 34 3.72 -17.66 3.51
C SER A 34 3.94 -16.29 4.16
N LEU A 35 2.87 -15.59 4.52
CA LEU A 35 2.96 -14.36 5.33
C LEU A 35 3.75 -14.64 6.62
N GLN A 36 4.98 -14.14 6.67
CA GLN A 36 5.68 -13.90 7.94
C GLN A 36 5.40 -12.47 8.42
N THR A 37 4.21 -11.93 8.14
CA THR A 37 3.79 -10.66 8.72
C THR A 37 3.17 -10.93 10.07
N ARG A 38 3.51 -10.10 11.06
CA ARG A 38 2.80 -10.09 12.34
C ARG A 38 1.41 -9.50 12.09
N GLU A 39 0.43 -10.38 11.93
CA GLU A 39 -0.97 -10.00 11.85
C GLU A 39 -1.48 -9.71 13.26
N LEU A 40 -1.98 -8.50 13.48
CA LEU A 40 -2.81 -8.20 14.65
C LEU A 40 -4.27 -8.25 14.19
N VAL A 41 -4.94 -9.35 14.51
CA VAL A 41 -6.40 -9.43 14.39
C VAL A 41 -6.97 -8.65 15.57
N ILE A 42 -7.64 -7.54 15.29
CA ILE A 42 -8.41 -6.82 16.32
C ILE A 42 -9.85 -7.30 16.18
N PRO A 43 -10.36 -8.14 17.10
CA PRO A 43 -11.77 -8.44 17.11
C PRO A 43 -12.52 -7.12 17.25
N SER A 44 -13.47 -6.87 16.35
CA SER A 44 -14.42 -5.77 16.50
C SER A 44 -14.97 -5.82 17.93
N LYS A 45 -14.66 -4.80 18.74
CA LYS A 45 -15.29 -4.58 20.03
C LYS A 45 -16.35 -3.49 19.93
N ASP A 46 -17.02 -3.39 18.79
CA ASP A 46 -18.23 -2.59 18.63
C ASP A 46 -19.40 -3.50 18.26
N ARG A 47 -19.99 -4.14 19.29
CA ARG A 47 -21.42 -4.53 19.25
C ARG A 47 -22.30 -3.29 19.45
N GLY A 48 -22.09 -2.26 18.63
CA GLY A 48 -22.59 -0.92 18.91
C GLY A 48 -22.75 -0.06 17.67
N GLY A 49 -23.30 -0.63 16.59
CA GLY A 49 -23.97 0.21 15.60
C GLY A 49 -25.12 0.95 16.29
N PHE A 50 -25.22 2.27 16.10
CA PHE A 50 -26.41 3.04 16.43
C PHE A 50 -27.61 2.52 15.61
N ASN A 51 -28.27 1.48 16.12
CA ASN A 51 -29.52 0.96 15.59
C ASN A 51 -30.65 1.90 15.99
N PHE A 52 -31.07 2.81 15.10
CA PHE A 52 -32.30 3.58 15.30
C PHE A 52 -33.58 2.79 15.02
N TRP A 53 -33.50 1.69 14.25
CA TRP A 53 -34.64 0.86 13.88
C TRP A 53 -34.15 -0.58 13.73
N GLY A 54 -34.46 -1.42 14.72
CA GLY A 54 -33.83 -2.72 14.89
C GLY A 54 -34.16 -3.75 13.81
N ASN A 55 -33.21 -4.65 13.60
CA ASN A 55 -33.46 -6.09 13.55
C ASN A 55 -32.11 -6.80 13.76
N ASP A 56 -31.95 -7.51 14.87
CA ASP A 56 -30.82 -8.40 15.10
C ASP A 56 -31.00 -9.63 14.20
N GLY A 57 -30.42 -9.55 13.00
CA GLY A 57 -30.60 -10.54 11.94
C GLY A 57 -29.27 -11.15 11.49
N ALA A 58 -29.04 -12.37 11.96
CA ALA A 58 -28.13 -13.40 11.44
C ALA A 58 -26.61 -13.11 11.48
N ASP A 59 -25.91 -14.01 12.19
CA ASP A 59 -24.46 -14.20 12.17
C ASP A 59 -23.92 -14.25 10.72
N ALA A 60 -23.52 -13.10 10.20
CA ALA A 60 -22.53 -13.06 9.12
C ALA A 60 -21.27 -13.72 9.68
N ALA A 61 -20.69 -14.67 8.95
CA ALA A 61 -19.39 -15.23 9.30
C ALA A 61 -18.37 -14.08 9.33
N ASP A 62 -18.18 -13.52 10.52
CA ASP A 62 -17.51 -12.25 10.74
C ASP A 62 -16.01 -12.51 10.58
N THR A 63 -15.52 -12.37 9.35
CA THR A 63 -14.10 -12.42 9.09
C THR A 63 -13.51 -11.23 9.82
N PRO A 64 -12.68 -11.45 10.86
CA PRO A 64 -12.31 -10.37 11.75
C PRO A 64 -11.42 -9.36 11.00
N ASN A 65 -11.48 -8.10 11.44
CA ASN A 65 -10.63 -7.06 10.89
C ASN A 65 -9.14 -7.39 11.09
N ARG A 66 -8.35 -7.20 10.03
CA ARG A 66 -6.92 -7.55 9.99
C ARG A 66 -6.07 -6.28 9.93
N LEU A 67 -5.10 -6.16 10.83
CA LEU A 67 -4.03 -5.17 10.74
C LEU A 67 -2.72 -5.90 10.40
N ILE A 68 -2.13 -5.55 9.26
CA ILE A 68 -0.91 -6.20 8.74
C ILE A 68 0.25 -5.20 8.85
N TYR A 69 1.30 -5.59 9.56
CA TYR A 69 2.55 -4.83 9.64
C TYR A 69 3.60 -5.40 8.69
N GLY A 70 4.06 -4.60 7.72
CA GLY A 70 5.11 -4.98 6.77
C GLY A 70 5.09 -4.14 5.48
N ASP A 71 5.87 -4.56 4.49
CA ASP A 71 5.80 -3.99 3.14
C ASP A 71 4.45 -4.33 2.50
N ASN A 72 3.73 -3.31 2.05
CA ASN A 72 2.40 -3.46 1.47
C ASN A 72 2.38 -4.32 0.18
N LEU A 73 3.46 -4.34 -0.60
CA LEU A 73 3.55 -5.14 -1.82
C LEU A 73 3.56 -6.63 -1.48
N LEU A 74 4.31 -7.01 -0.46
CA LEU A 74 4.35 -8.38 0.06
C LEU A 74 3.05 -8.75 0.78
N ALA A 75 2.47 -7.82 1.53
CA ALA A 75 1.17 -8.03 2.18
C ALA A 75 0.07 -8.32 1.14
N MET A 76 -0.05 -7.51 0.09
CA MET A 76 -1.02 -7.72 -0.98
C MET A 76 -0.77 -9.02 -1.73
N ALA A 77 0.50 -9.35 -2.03
CA ALA A 77 0.85 -10.60 -2.67
C ALA A 77 0.32 -11.80 -1.88
N ALA A 78 0.47 -11.78 -0.57
CA ALA A 78 0.02 -12.91 0.21
C ALA A 78 -1.50 -12.90 0.51
N LEU A 79 -2.16 -11.73 0.56
CA LEU A 79 -3.63 -11.67 0.51
C LEU A 79 -4.18 -12.32 -0.77
N LEU A 80 -3.46 -12.18 -1.89
CA LEU A 80 -3.80 -12.85 -3.14
C LEU A 80 -3.54 -14.36 -3.12
N ALA A 81 -2.46 -14.83 -2.47
CA ALA A 81 -2.20 -16.26 -2.32
C ALA A 81 -3.19 -16.95 -1.39
N GLY A 82 -3.49 -16.33 -0.24
CA GLY A 82 -4.13 -16.99 0.89
C GLY A 82 -3.24 -18.08 1.52
N ASP A 83 -3.73 -18.67 2.60
CA ASP A 83 -3.11 -19.77 3.33
C ASP A 83 -4.18 -20.71 3.92
N GLU A 84 -3.78 -21.66 4.78
CA GLU A 84 -4.69 -22.64 5.39
C GLU A 84 -5.73 -21.98 6.33
N GLY A 85 -5.43 -20.79 6.87
CA GLY A 85 -6.31 -20.06 7.78
C GLY A 85 -7.10 -18.94 7.11
N THR A 86 -6.62 -18.42 5.97
CA THR A 86 -7.21 -17.28 5.26
C THR A 86 -7.33 -17.57 3.76
N PRO A 87 -8.54 -17.66 3.20
CA PRO A 87 -8.70 -17.90 1.77
C PRO A 87 -8.17 -16.71 0.95
N SER A 88 -7.76 -16.98 -0.28
CA SER A 88 -7.38 -15.93 -1.24
C SER A 88 -8.48 -14.86 -1.35
N LEU A 89 -8.05 -13.60 -1.34
CA LEU A 89 -8.90 -12.42 -1.52
C LEU A 89 -8.88 -11.87 -2.96
N ARG A 90 -8.37 -12.65 -3.93
CA ARG A 90 -8.43 -12.26 -5.34
C ARG A 90 -9.89 -12.06 -5.77
N GLY A 91 -10.20 -10.89 -6.31
CA GLY A 91 -11.55 -10.55 -6.76
C GLY A 91 -12.59 -10.43 -5.64
N LYS A 92 -12.19 -10.13 -4.40
CA LYS A 92 -13.10 -10.09 -3.23
C LYS A 92 -13.16 -8.76 -2.50
N ILE A 93 -12.34 -7.79 -2.86
CA ILE A 93 -12.33 -6.47 -2.23
C ILE A 93 -13.20 -5.51 -3.02
N ASP A 94 -14.18 -4.88 -2.37
CA ASP A 94 -15.06 -3.90 -3.03
C ASP A 94 -14.47 -2.49 -3.06
N LEU A 95 -13.63 -2.14 -2.09
CA LEU A 95 -13.09 -0.80 -1.94
C LEU A 95 -11.64 -0.83 -1.44
N ILE A 96 -10.76 -0.12 -2.15
CA ILE A 96 -9.39 0.17 -1.72
C ILE A 96 -9.23 1.69 -1.60
N TYR A 97 -8.76 2.15 -0.44
CA TYR A 97 -8.34 3.53 -0.24
C TYR A 97 -6.84 3.56 0.02
N ILE A 98 -6.11 4.42 -0.69
CA ILE A 98 -4.69 4.65 -0.45
C ILE A 98 -4.35 6.13 -0.42
N ASP A 99 -3.40 6.46 0.45
CA ASP A 99 -2.80 7.78 0.59
C ASP A 99 -1.27 7.61 0.50
N PRO A 100 -0.73 7.41 -0.72
CA PRO A 100 0.71 7.23 -0.90
C PRO A 100 1.47 8.53 -0.58
N PRO A 101 2.77 8.46 -0.22
CA PRO A 101 3.56 9.65 0.02
C PRO A 101 3.51 10.58 -1.21
N PHE A 102 3.19 11.85 -0.99
CA PHE A 102 3.09 12.80 -2.10
C PHE A 102 4.46 13.04 -2.74
N ASP A 103 4.50 13.13 -4.07
CA ASP A 103 5.67 13.58 -4.84
C ASP A 103 5.83 15.12 -4.72
N SER A 104 5.76 15.63 -3.49
CA SER A 104 5.76 17.06 -3.18
C SER A 104 7.12 17.72 -3.46
N LYS A 105 8.16 16.91 -3.73
CA LYS A 105 9.58 17.34 -3.85
C LYS A 105 10.04 18.20 -2.67
N ALA A 106 9.30 18.20 -1.57
CA ALA A 106 9.55 19.04 -0.43
C ALA A 106 10.68 18.43 0.39
N ASP A 107 11.79 19.15 0.49
CA ASP A 107 12.86 18.85 1.45
C ASP A 107 12.29 19.17 2.84
N TYR A 108 11.64 18.20 3.51
CA TYR A 108 11.09 18.33 4.87
C TYR A 108 12.19 18.46 5.95
N ARG A 109 13.39 18.95 5.57
CA ARG A 109 14.37 19.51 6.49
C ARG A 109 13.79 20.78 7.09
N THR A 110 13.04 20.64 8.17
CA THR A 110 12.55 21.78 8.93
C THR A 110 13.74 22.53 9.52
N LYS A 111 14.19 23.59 8.85
CA LYS A 111 15.20 24.52 9.39
C LYS A 111 14.55 25.41 10.43
N ILE A 112 14.68 25.02 11.69
CA ILE A 112 14.23 25.85 12.81
C ILE A 112 15.29 26.94 13.02
N THR A 113 14.92 28.19 12.74
CA THR A 113 15.78 29.35 13.01
C THR A 113 15.48 29.86 14.41
N LEU A 114 16.34 29.57 15.37
CA LEU A 114 16.28 30.17 16.70
C LEU A 114 17.15 31.44 16.75
N PRO A 115 16.79 32.47 17.55
CA PRO A 115 17.61 33.66 17.70
C PRO A 115 19.01 33.28 18.20
N GLY A 116 20.03 33.46 17.36
CA GLY A 116 21.44 33.24 17.72
C GLY A 116 21.99 31.83 17.46
N THR A 117 21.21 30.88 16.92
CA THR A 117 21.75 29.56 16.53
C THR A 117 20.90 28.88 15.47
N THR A 118 21.53 28.45 14.37
CA THR A 118 20.90 27.55 13.39
C THR A 118 21.11 26.12 13.87
N ILE A 119 20.02 25.43 14.24
CA ILE A 119 20.08 24.01 14.58
C ILE A 119 19.51 23.23 13.40
N ASP A 120 20.36 22.52 12.68
CA ASP A 120 19.93 21.51 11.71
C ASP A 120 19.43 20.29 12.50
N GLN A 121 18.12 20.17 12.72
CA GLN A 121 17.55 18.93 13.27
C GLN A 121 17.73 17.82 12.24
N LYS A 122 18.43 16.75 12.63
CA LYS A 122 18.43 15.49 11.88
C LYS A 122 17.02 14.89 11.96
N PRO A 123 16.48 14.35 10.85
CA PRO A 123 15.13 13.80 10.81
C PRO A 123 14.95 12.74 11.89
N THR A 124 13.73 12.62 12.41
CA THR A 124 13.39 11.51 13.31
C THR A 124 13.47 10.19 12.53
N VAL A 125 13.80 9.09 13.19
CA VAL A 125 14.00 7.77 12.55
C VAL A 125 12.80 7.37 11.67
N LEU A 126 11.57 7.75 12.08
CA LEU A 126 10.34 7.52 11.32
C LEU A 126 10.27 8.32 10.00
N GLU A 127 10.60 9.62 10.03
CA GLU A 127 10.68 10.45 8.82
C GLU A 127 11.84 9.99 7.92
N GLN A 128 12.93 9.54 8.52
CA GLN A 128 14.06 9.02 7.78
C GLN A 128 13.67 7.75 7.03
N PHE A 129 12.93 6.80 7.60
CA PHE A 129 12.47 5.63 6.84
C PHE A 129 11.39 5.95 5.79
N ALA A 130 10.57 6.99 6.00
CA ALA A 130 9.56 7.41 5.04
C ALA A 130 10.12 8.25 3.87
N TYR A 131 11.28 8.89 4.05
CA TYR A 131 11.85 9.86 3.10
C TYR A 131 13.36 9.69 2.82
N SER A 132 14.04 8.64 3.33
CA SER A 132 15.46 8.37 3.07
C SER A 132 15.72 7.89 1.66
N ASP A 133 14.69 7.40 0.97
CA ASP A 133 14.73 7.20 -0.46
C ASP A 133 14.61 8.56 -1.13
N THR A 134 15.76 9.19 -1.20
CA THR A 134 16.10 10.24 -2.15
C THR A 134 15.74 9.66 -3.53
N TRP A 135 14.53 9.92 -4.03
CA TRP A 135 14.07 9.43 -5.32
C TRP A 135 15.02 9.99 -6.40
N ALA A 136 16.04 9.21 -6.78
CA ALA A 136 17.14 9.69 -7.63
C ALA A 136 16.65 10.22 -8.98
N ASP A 137 15.50 9.71 -9.45
CA ASP A 137 14.84 10.13 -10.69
C ASP A 137 13.48 10.82 -10.47
N GLY A 138 13.20 11.29 -9.24
CA GLY A 138 11.99 12.02 -8.86
C GLY A 138 10.69 11.27 -9.19
N THR A 139 9.78 11.91 -9.91
CA THR A 139 8.46 11.38 -10.31
C THR A 139 8.54 10.02 -11.03
N ALA A 140 9.63 9.74 -11.76
CA ALA A 140 9.81 8.46 -12.42
C ALA A 140 9.90 7.30 -11.41
N SER A 141 10.66 7.51 -10.33
CA SER A 141 10.80 6.55 -9.25
C SER A 141 9.49 6.43 -8.46
N TYR A 142 8.76 7.53 -8.23
CA TYR A 142 7.41 7.52 -7.61
C TYR A 142 6.44 6.61 -8.35
N LEU A 143 6.35 6.77 -9.67
CA LEU A 143 5.54 5.91 -10.52
C LEU A 143 6.03 4.46 -10.47
N ALA A 144 7.34 4.22 -10.51
CA ALA A 144 7.91 2.88 -10.42
C ALA A 144 7.54 2.17 -9.12
N MET A 145 7.44 2.88 -8.00
CA MET A 145 6.96 2.34 -6.73
C MET A 145 5.45 2.01 -6.78
N LEU A 146 4.63 2.90 -7.33
CA LEU A 146 3.17 2.75 -7.34
C LEU A 146 2.66 1.68 -8.30
N ILE A 147 3.21 1.59 -9.51
CA ILE A 147 2.67 0.72 -10.57
C ILE A 147 2.52 -0.75 -10.12
N PRO A 148 3.53 -1.44 -9.56
CA PRO A 148 3.35 -2.83 -9.15
C PRO A 148 2.27 -2.98 -8.07
N ARG A 149 2.14 -2.00 -7.17
CA ARG A 149 1.11 -1.98 -6.11
C ARG A 149 -0.28 -1.86 -6.70
N LEU A 150 -0.48 -0.92 -7.62
CA LEU A 150 -1.77 -0.72 -8.30
C LEU A 150 -2.19 -1.96 -9.11
N VAL A 151 -1.24 -2.67 -9.72
CA VAL A 151 -1.52 -3.94 -10.42
C VAL A 151 -2.00 -5.00 -9.44
N LEU A 152 -1.34 -5.19 -8.29
CA LEU A 152 -1.80 -6.16 -7.29
C LEU A 152 -3.15 -5.76 -6.65
N MET A 153 -3.36 -4.47 -6.39
CA MET A 153 -4.65 -3.94 -5.91
C MET A 153 -5.78 -4.26 -6.89
N ARG A 154 -5.51 -4.17 -8.20
CA ARG A 154 -6.50 -4.55 -9.22
C ARG A 154 -6.89 -6.03 -9.14
N GLU A 155 -5.95 -6.92 -8.86
CA GLU A 155 -6.25 -8.36 -8.71
C GLU A 155 -7.07 -8.65 -7.43
N LEU A 156 -6.95 -7.82 -6.39
CA LEU A 156 -7.74 -7.94 -5.17
C LEU A 156 -9.18 -7.46 -5.37
N LEU A 157 -9.40 -6.46 -6.24
CA LEU A 157 -10.70 -5.84 -6.44
C LEU A 157 -11.71 -6.76 -7.14
N THR A 158 -12.97 -6.70 -6.72
CA THR A 158 -14.10 -7.23 -7.48
C THR A 158 -14.24 -6.53 -8.83
N ASP A 159 -14.98 -7.11 -9.78
CA ASP A 159 -15.19 -6.50 -11.11
C ASP A 159 -15.86 -5.12 -11.03
N THR A 160 -16.65 -4.87 -9.98
CA THR A 160 -17.32 -3.59 -9.68
C THR A 160 -16.63 -2.77 -8.60
N GLY A 161 -15.48 -3.24 -8.10
CA GLY A 161 -14.76 -2.61 -7.00
C GLY A 161 -14.10 -1.29 -7.42
N ALA A 162 -13.89 -0.42 -6.44
CA ALA A 162 -13.32 0.91 -6.65
C ALA A 162 -12.00 1.10 -5.90
N ILE A 163 -11.11 1.88 -6.50
CA ILE A 163 -9.89 2.38 -5.84
C ILE A 163 -9.95 3.91 -5.75
N TYR A 164 -9.74 4.43 -4.55
CA TYR A 164 -9.59 5.86 -4.27
C TYR A 164 -8.14 6.13 -3.91
N VAL A 165 -7.49 6.98 -4.68
CA VAL A 165 -6.10 7.38 -4.49
C VAL A 165 -6.10 8.85 -4.11
N HIS A 166 -5.66 9.17 -2.90
CA HIS A 166 -5.45 10.54 -2.47
C HIS A 166 -4.15 11.05 -3.09
N ILE A 167 -4.20 12.19 -3.79
CA ILE A 167 -3.05 12.84 -4.40
C ILE A 167 -3.08 14.34 -4.12
N ASP A 168 -1.90 14.94 -4.05
CA ASP A 168 -1.69 16.38 -3.92
C ASP A 168 -1.42 17.03 -5.31
N TRP A 169 -1.36 18.37 -5.36
CA TRP A 169 -1.25 19.17 -6.59
C TRP A 169 0.18 19.35 -7.15
#